data_AF-A0A4D7K6P5-F1
#
_entry.id   AF-A0A4D7K6P5-F1
#
_cell.length_a   1.000
_cell.length_b   1.000
_cell.length_c   1.000
_cell.angle_alpha   90.00
_cell.angle_beta   90.00
_cell.angle_gamma   90.00
#
_symmetry.space_group_name_H-M   'P 1'
#
loop_
_entity.id
_entity.type
_entity.pdbx_description
1 polymer ?
#
loop_
_entity_poly.entity_id
_entity_poly.type
_entity_poly.pdbx_seq_one_letter_code
_entity_poly.pdbx_strand_id
1 'polypeptide(L)'
;MRPAITIETFIGKLDTIQFQANQVLKSRALPEAINAYSRYSKNLKESILEHVKDEEIIEIANNIPEFTYEPAEIKAWHYIVFPVAMTKSLKNKSRLRQCLAMITDGRNKYSKIEFLIRGEY
;
A
#
# COMPACT_ATOMS: atom_id res chain seq x y z
N MET A 1 -3.93 -29.75 4.98
CA MET A 1 -4.24 -28.89 6.15
C MET A 1 -3.42 -27.63 6.03
N ARG A 2 -4.04 -26.44 5.86
CA ARG A 2 -3.32 -25.17 5.99
C ARG A 2 -3.01 -24.96 7.48
N PRO A 3 -1.78 -24.62 7.89
CA PRO A 3 -1.48 -24.37 9.29
C PRO A 3 -2.35 -23.21 9.80
N ALA A 4 -2.85 -23.34 11.04
CA ALA A 4 -3.57 -22.24 11.68
C ALA A 4 -2.61 -21.06 11.83
N ILE A 5 -2.94 -19.93 11.20
CA ILE A 5 -2.17 -18.69 11.36
C ILE A 5 -2.40 -18.21 12.79
N THR A 6 -1.34 -18.12 13.59
CA THR A 6 -1.44 -17.63 14.97
C THR A 6 -1.62 -16.11 14.96
N ILE A 7 -2.28 -15.56 15.99
CA ILE A 7 -2.49 -14.12 16.13
C ILE A 7 -1.16 -13.35 16.07
N GLU A 8 -0.10 -13.87 16.70
CA GLU A 8 1.25 -13.29 16.65
C GLU A 8 1.80 -13.18 15.22
N THR A 9 1.58 -14.19 14.38
CA THR A 9 2.01 -14.12 12.96
C THR A 9 1.20 -13.09 12.16
N PHE A 10 -0.05 -12.79 12.55
CA PHE A 10 -0.82 -11.70 11.94
C PHE A 10 -0.28 -10.32 12.35
N ILE A 11 0.00 -10.14 13.64
CA ILE A 11 0.58 -8.89 14.16
C ILE A 11 1.92 -8.61 13.48
N GLY A 12 2.80 -9.60 13.36
CA GLY A 12 4.08 -9.43 12.67
C GLY A 12 3.94 -9.03 11.18
N LYS A 13 2.89 -9.51 10.49
CA LYS A 13 2.57 -9.07 9.12
C LYS A 13 2.06 -7.63 9.08
N LEU A 14 1.25 -7.22 10.06
CA LEU A 14 0.75 -5.85 10.20
C LEU A 14 1.89 -4.86 10.50
N ASP A 15 2.83 -5.23 11.36
CA ASP A 15 4.06 -4.45 11.60
C ASP A 15 4.89 -4.31 10.32
N THR A 16 5.02 -5.40 9.56
CA THR A 16 5.81 -5.43 8.33
C THR A 16 5.22 -4.49 7.26
N ILE A 17 3.90 -4.52 7.02
CA ILE A 17 3.28 -3.61 6.04
C ILE A 17 3.42 -2.14 6.48
N GLN A 18 3.31 -1.86 7.77
CA GLN A 18 3.46 -0.50 8.30
C GLN A 18 4.92 -0.01 8.19
N PHE A 19 5.89 -0.88 8.43
CA PHE A 19 7.30 -0.58 8.21
C PHE A 19 7.57 -0.30 6.72
N GLN A 20 7.05 -1.13 5.81
CA GLN A 20 7.18 -0.91 4.37
C GLN A 20 6.54 0.42 3.92
N ALA A 21 5.35 0.76 4.43
CA ALA A 21 4.71 2.05 4.17
C ALA A 21 5.64 3.20 4.58
N ASN A 22 6.19 3.14 5.80
CA ASN A 22 7.08 4.17 6.32
C ASN A 22 8.36 4.29 5.50
N GLN A 23 8.93 3.18 5.02
CA GLN A 23 10.08 3.20 4.12
C GLN A 23 9.74 3.89 2.80
N VAL A 24 8.61 3.56 2.17
CA VAL A 24 8.19 4.19 0.92
C VAL A 24 7.92 5.68 1.09
N LEU A 25 7.30 6.08 2.21
CA LEU A 25 6.97 7.47 2.52
C LEU A 25 8.20 8.34 2.86
N LYS A 26 9.22 7.76 3.50
CA LYS A 26 10.46 8.48 3.88
C LYS A 26 11.51 8.50 2.77
N SER A 27 11.57 7.44 1.97
CA SER A 27 12.52 7.30 0.86
C SER A 27 12.07 8.12 -0.35
N ARG A 28 12.95 8.33 -1.34
CA ARG A 28 12.56 8.80 -2.68
C ARG A 28 11.69 7.73 -3.34
N ALA A 29 10.41 7.67 -2.99
CA ALA A 29 9.38 6.69 -3.38
C ALA A 29 9.64 6.00 -4.72
N LEU A 30 10.49 4.96 -4.68
CA LEU A 30 10.93 4.25 -5.87
C LEU A 30 9.74 3.46 -6.42
N PRO A 31 9.52 3.42 -7.75
CA PRO A 31 8.43 2.66 -8.34
C PRO A 31 8.38 1.20 -7.87
N GLU A 32 9.54 0.57 -7.72
CA GLU A 32 9.69 -0.81 -7.27
C GLU A 32 9.20 -0.99 -5.83
N ALA A 33 9.49 -0.03 -4.95
CA ALA A 33 9.07 -0.07 -3.55
C ALA A 33 7.56 0.15 -3.41
N ILE A 34 6.98 1.06 -4.20
CA ILE A 34 5.53 1.28 -4.25
C ILE A 34 4.81 0.01 -4.72
N ASN A 35 5.32 -0.67 -5.74
CA ASN A 35 4.74 -1.91 -6.26
C ASN A 35 4.99 -3.12 -5.35
N ALA A 36 6.09 -3.16 -4.61
CA ALA A 36 6.31 -4.16 -3.57
C ALA A 36 5.29 -4.01 -2.42
N TYR A 37 5.08 -2.78 -1.95
CA TYR A 37 4.06 -2.47 -0.94
C TYR A 37 2.66 -2.85 -1.41
N SER A 38 2.28 -2.46 -2.63
CA SER A 38 0.96 -2.77 -3.20
C SER A 38 0.68 -4.27 -3.23
N ARG A 39 1.63 -5.07 -3.73
CA ARG A 39 1.50 -6.53 -3.76
C ARG A 39 1.37 -7.13 -2.36
N TYR A 40 2.20 -6.67 -1.42
CA TYR A 40 2.14 -7.17 -0.04
C TYR A 40 0.81 -6.78 0.64
N SER A 41 0.34 -5.54 0.42
CA SER A 41 -0.94 -5.05 0.93
C SER A 41 -2.11 -5.89 0.43
N LYS A 42 -2.15 -6.20 -0.87
CA LYS A 42 -3.18 -7.07 -1.45
C LYS A 42 -3.18 -8.46 -0.81
N ASN A 43 -2.02 -9.12 -0.74
CA ASN A 43 -1.90 -10.45 -0.13
C ASN A 43 -2.29 -10.44 1.35
N LEU A 44 -1.94 -9.38 2.09
CA LEU A 44 -2.29 -9.26 3.50
C LEU A 44 -3.79 -9.02 3.69
N LYS A 45 -4.42 -8.19 2.84
CA LYS A 45 -5.88 -7.98 2.84
C LYS A 45 -6.62 -9.30 2.61
N GLU A 46 -6.24 -10.05 1.57
CA GLU A 46 -6.81 -11.38 1.31
C GLU A 46 -6.63 -12.31 2.51
N SER A 47 -5.42 -12.33 3.10
CA SER A 47 -5.15 -13.13 4.30
C SER A 47 -6.04 -12.72 5.49
N ILE A 48 -6.31 -11.43 5.71
CA ILE A 48 -7.19 -10.94 6.77
C ILE A 48 -8.62 -11.39 6.52
N LEU A 49 -9.14 -11.18 5.31
CA LEU A 49 -10.52 -11.55 4.94
C LEU A 49 -10.77 -13.06 4.99
N GLU A 50 -9.75 -13.89 4.75
CA GLU A 50 -9.87 -15.34 4.85
C GLU A 50 -9.91 -15.88 6.30
N HIS A 51 -9.30 -15.18 7.26
CA HIS A 51 -9.02 -15.73 8.59
C HIS A 51 -9.67 -14.98 9.76
N VAL A 52 -9.97 -13.69 9.59
CA VAL A 52 -10.62 -12.87 10.61
C VAL A 52 -12.12 -12.87 10.38
N LYS A 53 -12.90 -13.15 11.44
CA LYS A 53 -14.38 -13.18 11.40
C LYS A 53 -15.04 -11.95 12.02
N ASP A 54 -14.24 -11.07 12.60
CA ASP A 54 -14.72 -9.84 13.21
C ASP A 54 -15.22 -8.87 12.13
N GLU A 55 -16.47 -8.42 12.27
CA GLU A 55 -17.16 -7.59 11.29
C GLU A 55 -16.51 -6.20 11.15
N GLU A 56 -16.02 -5.62 12.25
CA GLU A 56 -15.35 -4.32 12.25
C GLU A 56 -14.01 -4.41 11.50
N ILE A 57 -13.24 -5.48 11.74
CA ILE A 57 -11.98 -5.71 11.04
C ILE A 57 -12.21 -5.96 9.54
N ILE A 58 -13.24 -6.72 9.19
CA ILE A 58 -13.60 -6.98 7.79
C ILE A 58 -13.99 -5.67 7.08
N GLU A 59 -14.77 -4.80 7.72
CA GLU A 59 -15.15 -3.51 7.16
C GLU A 59 -13.92 -2.64 6.89
N ILE A 60 -13.00 -2.54 7.86
CA ILE A 60 -11.76 -1.76 7.68
C ILE A 60 -10.91 -2.37 6.57
N ALA A 61 -10.77 -3.70 6.52
CA ALA A 61 -9.98 -4.40 5.51
C ALA A 61 -10.53 -4.21 4.09
N ASN A 62 -11.85 -4.24 3.91
CA ASN A 62 -12.50 -3.99 2.62
C ASN A 62 -12.24 -2.57 2.11
N ASN A 63 -12.12 -1.61 3.02
CA ASN A 63 -11.83 -0.22 2.70
C ASN A 63 -10.34 0.06 2.39
N ILE A 64 -9.43 -0.91 2.52
CA ILE A 64 -8.01 -0.70 2.21
C ILE A 64 -7.84 -0.46 0.70
N PRO A 65 -7.19 0.65 0.27
CA PRO A 65 -7.05 1.00 -1.13
C PRO A 65 -6.14 0.01 -1.87
N GLU A 66 -6.61 -0.44 -3.03
CA GLU A 66 -5.81 -1.21 -3.98
C GLU A 66 -5.34 -0.30 -5.12
N PHE A 67 -4.05 -0.40 -5.46
CA PHE A 67 -3.48 0.41 -6.53
C PHE A 67 -2.25 -0.27 -7.11
N THR A 68 -1.92 0.05 -8.35
CA THR A 68 -0.67 -0.34 -9.01
C THR A 68 -0.01 0.93 -9.53
N TYR A 69 1.30 1.08 -9.31
CA TYR A 69 2.03 2.25 -9.78
C TYR A 69 2.84 1.92 -11.03
N GLU A 70 2.41 2.51 -12.15
CA GLU A 70 3.14 2.46 -13.42
C GLU A 70 3.64 3.87 -13.77
N PRO A 71 4.96 4.12 -13.71
CA PRO A 71 5.53 5.40 -14.12
C PRO A 71 5.32 5.60 -15.63
N ALA A 72 4.87 6.79 -16.06
CA ALA A 72 4.82 7.07 -17.48
C ALA A 72 6.24 7.22 -18.02
N GLU A 73 6.62 6.38 -18.98
CA GLU A 73 7.93 6.45 -19.64
C GLU A 73 8.07 7.75 -20.44
N ILE A 74 9.08 8.55 -20.10
CA ILE A 74 9.49 9.72 -20.86
C ILE A 74 10.66 9.31 -21.74
N LYS A 75 10.37 8.93 -22.99
CA LYS A 75 11.40 8.67 -24.01
C LYS A 75 12.20 9.95 -24.32
N ALA A 76 13.49 9.81 -24.67
CA ALA A 76 14.40 10.93 -24.93
C ALA A 76 13.87 11.96 -25.95
N TRP A 77 13.18 11.52 -26.99
CA TRP A 77 12.60 12.42 -28.00
C TRP A 77 11.45 13.30 -27.48
N HIS A 78 10.81 12.94 -26.36
CA HIS A 78 9.82 13.82 -25.74
C HIS A 78 10.44 15.09 -25.17
N TYR A 79 11.73 15.10 -24.84
CA TYR A 79 12.42 16.31 -24.38
C TYR A 79 12.58 17.36 -25.49
N ILE A 80 12.61 16.92 -26.75
CA ILE A 80 12.62 17.80 -27.93
C ILE A 80 11.25 18.46 -28.10
N VAL A 81 10.17 17.75 -27.74
CA VAL A 81 8.78 18.25 -27.80
C VAL A 81 8.34 18.77 -26.42
N PHE A 82 8.78 19.98 -26.09
CA PHE A 82 8.61 20.63 -24.77
C PHE A 82 7.21 20.48 -24.12
N PRO A 83 6.08 20.65 -24.85
CA PRO A 83 4.74 20.51 -24.26
C PRO A 83 4.43 19.07 -23.79
N VAL A 84 4.97 18.06 -24.48
CA VAL A 84 4.66 16.65 -24.21
C VAL A 84 5.46 16.12 -23.01
N ALA A 85 6.74 16.50 -22.89
CA ALA A 85 7.52 16.16 -21.71
C ALA A 85 6.96 16.81 -20.43
N MET A 86 6.54 18.08 -20.50
CA MET A 86 6.00 18.80 -19.35
C MET A 86 4.69 18.17 -18.86
N THR A 87 3.76 17.86 -19.78
CA THR A 87 2.48 17.23 -19.43
C THR A 87 2.65 15.82 -18.86
N LYS A 88 3.58 15.01 -19.39
CA LYS A 88 3.90 13.68 -18.83
C LYS A 88 4.54 13.76 -17.45
N SER A 89 5.45 14.70 -17.24
CA SER A 89 6.10 14.93 -15.94
C SER A 89 5.08 15.34 -14.87
N LEU A 90 4.17 16.26 -15.19
CA LEU A 90 3.07 16.67 -14.29
C LEU A 90 2.15 15.49 -13.94
N LYS A 91 1.77 14.68 -14.94
CA LYS A 91 0.96 13.46 -14.72
C LYS A 91 1.66 12.48 -13.80
N ASN A 92 2.96 12.23 -13.97
CA ASN A 92 3.75 11.36 -13.09
C ASN A 92 3.78 11.86 -11.65
N LYS A 93 4.03 13.16 -11.43
CA LYS A 93 3.99 13.76 -10.08
C LYS A 93 2.62 13.65 -9.42
N SER A 94 1.54 13.80 -10.20
CA SER A 94 0.17 13.65 -9.68
C SER A 94 -0.11 12.21 -9.26
N ARG A 95 0.22 11.23 -10.11
CA ARG A 95 0.06 9.80 -9.82
C ARG A 95 0.86 9.37 -8.60
N LEU A 96 2.11 9.80 -8.51
CA LEU A 96 2.96 9.50 -7.36
C LEU A 96 2.33 10.02 -6.06
N ARG A 97 1.85 11.27 -6.05
CA ARG A 97 1.15 11.84 -4.87
C ARG A 97 -0.10 11.05 -4.49
N GLN A 98 -0.89 10.63 -5.48
CA GLN A 98 -2.07 9.79 -5.23
C GLN A 98 -1.68 8.44 -4.61
N CYS A 99 -0.65 7.77 -5.13
CA CYS A 99 -0.17 6.51 -4.55
C CYS A 99 0.35 6.70 -3.12
N LEU A 100 1.10 7.77 -2.84
CA LEU A 100 1.58 8.04 -1.48
C LEU A 100 0.42 8.34 -0.51
N ALA A 101 -0.63 9.03 -0.96
CA ALA A 101 -1.84 9.24 -0.17
C ALA A 101 -2.55 7.90 0.13
N MET A 102 -2.67 7.02 -0.87
CA MET A 102 -3.24 5.67 -0.71
C MET A 102 -2.41 4.80 0.24
N ILE A 103 -1.08 4.87 0.18
CA ILE A 103 -0.18 4.18 1.12
C ILE A 103 -0.41 4.69 2.54
N THR A 104 -0.53 6.01 2.71
CA THR A 104 -0.77 6.62 4.03
C THR A 104 -2.10 6.17 4.62
N ASP A 105 -3.15 6.19 3.81
CA ASP A 105 -4.49 5.71 4.20
C ASP A 105 -4.49 4.22 4.53
N GLY A 106 -3.89 3.38 3.68
CA GLY A 106 -3.73 1.95 3.92
C GLY A 106 -2.97 1.66 5.21
N ARG A 107 -1.84 2.33 5.46
CA ARG A 107 -1.07 2.20 6.71
C ARG A 107 -1.94 2.50 7.94
N ASN A 108 -2.71 3.58 7.90
CA ASN A 108 -3.56 3.95 9.03
C ASN A 108 -4.66 2.91 9.27
N LYS A 109 -5.23 2.32 8.21
CA LYS A 109 -6.20 1.22 8.32
C LYS A 109 -5.59 -0.05 8.91
N TYR A 110 -4.38 -0.42 8.48
CA TYR A 110 -3.66 -1.55 9.09
C TYR A 110 -3.33 -1.32 10.56
N SER A 111 -2.95 -0.10 10.95
CA SER A 111 -2.73 0.27 12.35
C SER A 111 -4.02 0.13 13.19
N LYS A 112 -5.18 0.53 12.65
CA LYS A 112 -6.47 0.31 13.32
C LYS A 112 -6.78 -1.18 13.48
N ILE A 113 -6.59 -1.98 12.44
CA ILE A 113 -6.79 -3.44 12.50
C ILE A 113 -5.89 -4.06 13.56
N GLU A 114 -4.63 -3.64 13.62
CA GLU A 114 -3.69 -4.10 14.64
C GLU A 114 -4.16 -3.78 16.05
N PHE A 115 -4.62 -2.55 16.29
CA PHE A 115 -5.15 -2.10 17.58
C PHE A 115 -6.34 -2.96 18.02
N LEU A 116 -7.28 -3.22 17.12
CA LEU A 116 -8.43 -4.10 17.37
C LEU A 116 -8.02 -5.53 17.70
N ILE A 117 -7.04 -6.09 16.98
CA ILE A 117 -6.55 -7.46 17.20
C ILE A 117 -5.81 -7.59 18.53
N ARG A 118 -5.06 -6.57 18.94
CA ARG A 118 -4.34 -6.56 20.23
C ARG A 118 -5.27 -6.40 21.43
N GLY A 119 -6.52 -5.97 21.22
CA GLY A 119 -7.49 -5.78 22.30
C GLY A 119 -7.11 -4.64 23.25
N GLU A 120 -6.28 -3.70 22.79
CA GLU A 120 -5.98 -2.46 23.52
C GLU A 120 -7.18 -1.53 23.40
N TYR A 121 -8.29 -1.81 24.09
CA TYR A 121 -9.48 -0.95 24.17
C TYR A 121 -9.56 -0.23 25.52
#